data_AF-A0A3D5R6Q4-F1
#
_entry.id   AF-A0A3D5R6Q4-F1
#
_cell.length_a   1.000
_cell.length_b   1.000
_cell.length_c   1.000
_cell.angle_alpha   90.00
_cell.angle_beta   90.00
_cell.angle_gamma   90.00
#
_symmetry.space_group_name_H-M   'P 1'
#
loop_
_entity.id
_entity.type
_entity.pdbx_description
1 polymer ?
#
loop_
_entity_poly.entity_id
_entity_poly.type
_entity_poly.pdbx_seq_one_letter_code
_entity_poly.pdbx_strand_id
1 'polypeptide(L)'
;MEEPDQEESETPEINEEEPQENEESPGEGEEAEEPEGETEEIDIDKYYDMGKTLYDLGLFSGVSTSEYSPNLEGSMNRQEAMKMIVSALGWEPADEEDNPFVDVADWAKPYVARAYMEGIALGTVPEQNIFGAEDPVTKIQLLTFYLRALGYESTYAYDNAERLGQITGISDNLSGQKENLKRYDLVAVTYDTLLATKEDKALTIIEELAIDGVVDEENAKEFGLIQEYKYEDQRKNGPHEGTNENFQEYLDEEGKLLVLFYSTNEDSEEMKKAFLNAAVMLADSTRVVWVDSKEQEALIEEYNISTFPSVKLYDEENKSSTLPPIPDEDTIVNWVNNN
;
A
#
# COMPACT_ATOMS: atom_id res chain seq x y z
N MET A 1 45.17 66.26 33.81
CA MET A 1 44.23 66.31 32.69
C MET A 1 42.90 65.97 33.31
N GLU A 2 42.12 67.02 33.50
CA GLU A 2 40.90 67.11 34.31
C GLU A 2 39.70 66.50 33.60
N GLU A 3 38.75 66.01 34.39
CA GLU A 3 37.36 65.71 34.02
C GLU A 3 36.62 66.98 33.59
N PRO A 4 35.55 66.82 32.80
CA PRO A 4 34.27 67.43 33.19
C PRO A 4 33.07 66.56 32.74
N ASP A 5 31.80 66.78 33.08
CA ASP A 5 31.09 67.52 34.13
C ASP A 5 29.65 66.95 34.11
N GLN A 6 28.97 66.97 35.25
CA GLN A 6 27.52 66.82 35.34
C GLN A 6 26.86 68.19 35.16
N GLU A 7 25.80 68.28 34.35
CA GLU A 7 24.81 69.36 34.47
C GLU A 7 23.39 68.78 34.47
N GLU A 8 22.69 69.03 35.58
CA GLU A 8 21.23 68.98 35.71
C GLU A 8 20.59 70.12 34.90
N SER A 9 19.40 69.92 34.34
CA SER A 9 18.47 71.05 34.17
C SER A 9 16.99 70.65 34.30
N GLU A 10 16.43 71.27 35.33
CA GLU A 10 15.07 71.74 35.64
C GLU A 10 13.92 71.55 34.61
N THR A 11 12.80 71.03 35.11
CA THR A 11 11.43 71.20 34.57
C THR A 11 10.94 72.64 34.71
N PRO A 12 10.06 73.12 33.80
CA PRO A 12 8.75 73.57 34.29
C PRO A 12 7.53 73.34 33.36
N GLU A 13 6.39 73.25 34.04
CA GLU A 13 5.04 73.72 33.71
C GLU A 13 4.22 73.11 32.55
N ILE A 14 3.27 72.30 33.04
CA ILE A 14 1.93 71.95 32.57
C ILE A 14 1.22 73.13 31.87
N ASN A 15 0.60 72.84 30.72
CA ASN A 15 -0.59 73.58 30.27
C ASN A 15 -1.66 72.55 29.88
N GLU A 16 -2.82 72.69 30.53
CA GLU A 16 -4.00 71.84 30.42
C GLU A 16 -4.74 72.10 29.10
N GLU A 17 -5.00 71.06 28.32
CA GLU A 17 -6.17 70.99 27.44
C GLU A 17 -6.81 69.61 27.61
N GLU A 18 -7.98 69.61 28.25
CA GLU A 18 -8.88 68.45 28.28
C GLU A 18 -9.40 68.13 26.88
N PRO A 19 -9.59 66.83 26.58
CA PRO A 19 -10.78 66.44 25.85
C PRO A 19 -11.52 65.28 26.54
N GLN A 20 -12.72 65.64 27.00
CA GLN A 20 -13.97 64.87 27.04
C GLN A 20 -13.91 63.34 27.16
N GLU A 21 -14.35 62.88 28.33
CA GLU A 21 -14.79 61.53 28.63
C GLU A 21 -15.82 61.03 27.59
N ASN A 22 -15.51 59.91 26.94
CA ASN A 22 -16.52 58.95 26.49
C ASN A 22 -16.21 57.63 27.19
N GLU A 23 -17.02 57.30 28.19
CA GLU A 23 -17.09 55.97 28.78
C GLU A 23 -17.68 55.01 27.75
N GLU A 24 -16.87 54.12 27.19
CA GLU A 24 -17.34 52.85 26.66
C GLU A 24 -16.69 51.71 27.44
N SER A 25 -17.56 50.92 28.06
CA SER A 25 -17.27 49.72 28.84
C SER A 25 -16.53 48.69 27.97
N PRO A 26 -15.54 47.93 28.51
CA PRO A 26 -14.96 46.82 27.77
C PRO A 26 -16.01 45.71 27.68
N GLY A 27 -16.58 45.55 26.48
CA GLY A 27 -17.44 44.44 26.14
C GLY A 27 -16.70 43.12 26.35
N GLU A 28 -17.39 42.19 26.99
CA GLU A 28 -17.02 40.78 27.09
C GLU A 28 -16.61 40.29 25.69
N GLY A 29 -15.39 39.80 25.57
CA GLY A 29 -14.94 39.16 24.34
C GLY A 29 -15.85 37.98 24.06
N GLU A 30 -16.55 38.03 22.94
CA GLU A 30 -17.20 36.87 22.35
C GLU A 30 -16.13 35.79 22.18
N GLU A 31 -16.22 34.72 22.96
CA GLU A 31 -15.65 33.44 22.58
C GLU A 31 -16.22 33.13 21.20
N ALA A 32 -15.37 33.20 20.18
CA ALA A 32 -15.71 32.69 18.88
C ALA A 32 -15.98 31.19 19.06
N GLU A 33 -17.25 30.80 19.04
CA GLU A 33 -17.63 29.40 18.87
C GLU A 33 -16.95 28.92 17.58
N GLU A 34 -15.93 28.08 17.73
CA GLU A 34 -15.43 27.29 16.62
C GLU A 34 -16.63 26.56 16.01
N PRO A 35 -16.81 26.56 14.67
CA PRO A 35 -17.90 25.81 14.09
C PRO A 35 -17.71 24.35 14.49
N GLU A 36 -18.64 23.83 15.29
CA GLU A 36 -18.76 22.39 15.55
C GLU A 36 -18.88 21.72 14.19
N GLY A 37 -17.77 21.21 13.67
CA GLY A 37 -17.76 20.41 12.46
C GLY A 37 -18.68 19.22 12.72
N GLU A 38 -19.62 18.97 11.81
CA GLU A 38 -20.43 17.76 11.80
C GLU A 38 -19.51 16.57 12.03
N THR A 39 -19.57 15.98 13.21
CA THR A 39 -18.86 14.74 13.50
C THR A 39 -19.60 13.68 12.70
N GLU A 40 -19.07 13.30 11.54
CA GLU A 40 -19.60 12.17 10.79
C GLU A 40 -19.70 10.98 11.76
N GLU A 41 -20.92 10.47 11.92
CA GLU A 41 -21.18 9.32 12.77
C GLU A 41 -20.38 8.14 12.21
N ILE A 42 -19.45 7.60 13.02
CA ILE A 42 -18.60 6.48 12.63
C ILE A 42 -19.50 5.25 12.48
N ASP A 43 -19.58 4.72 11.26
CA ASP A 43 -20.28 3.47 10.96
C ASP A 43 -19.49 2.28 11.53
N ILE A 44 -19.72 1.98 12.81
CA ILE A 44 -19.01 0.93 13.52
C ILE A 44 -19.33 -0.47 13.00
N ASP A 45 -20.53 -0.68 12.44
CA ASP A 45 -20.98 -1.96 11.91
C ASP A 45 -20.17 -2.33 10.66
N LYS A 46 -19.90 -1.36 9.78
CA LYS A 46 -18.98 -1.54 8.65
C LYS A 46 -17.60 -2.04 9.09
N TYR A 47 -17.02 -1.44 10.14
CA TYR A 47 -15.71 -1.85 10.64
C TYR A 47 -15.74 -3.19 11.38
N TYR A 48 -16.88 -3.54 11.98
CA TYR A 48 -17.10 -4.86 12.54
C TYR A 48 -17.08 -5.95 11.46
N ASP A 49 -17.76 -5.73 10.34
CA ASP A 49 -17.77 -6.68 9.23
C ASP A 49 -16.37 -6.86 8.63
N MET A 50 -15.64 -5.75 8.39
CA MET A 50 -14.23 -5.82 7.94
C MET A 50 -13.36 -6.60 8.92
N GLY A 51 -13.46 -6.29 10.21
CA GLY A 51 -12.69 -6.99 11.23
C GLY A 51 -13.08 -8.46 11.37
N LYS A 52 -14.35 -8.80 11.10
CA LYS A 52 -14.85 -10.18 11.13
C LYS A 52 -14.30 -10.97 9.95
N THR A 53 -14.26 -10.38 8.76
CA THR A 53 -13.60 -10.97 7.58
C THR A 53 -12.13 -11.24 7.88
N LEU A 54 -11.39 -10.27 8.40
CA LEU A 54 -9.98 -10.47 8.79
C LEU A 54 -9.82 -11.59 9.84
N TYR A 55 -10.75 -11.69 10.78
CA TYR A 55 -10.74 -12.75 11.80
C TYR A 55 -11.00 -14.13 11.22
N ASP A 56 -11.99 -14.26 10.33
CA ASP A 56 -12.33 -15.53 9.69
C ASP A 56 -11.25 -16.02 8.72
N LEU A 57 -10.49 -15.09 8.14
CA LEU A 57 -9.28 -15.38 7.35
C LEU A 57 -8.05 -15.70 8.22
N GLY A 58 -8.16 -15.60 9.55
CA GLY A 58 -7.04 -15.86 10.47
C GLY A 58 -6.01 -14.73 10.58
N LEU A 59 -6.28 -13.57 9.97
CA LEU A 59 -5.38 -12.42 9.87
C LEU A 59 -5.52 -11.42 11.05
N PHE A 60 -6.56 -11.57 11.85
CA PHE A 60 -6.84 -10.70 12.99
C PHE A 60 -7.46 -11.48 14.14
N SER A 61 -7.04 -11.25 15.40
CA SER A 61 -7.56 -11.99 16.55
C SER A 61 -8.33 -11.13 17.56
N GLY A 62 -8.23 -9.81 17.50
CA GLY A 62 -8.77 -8.93 18.53
C GLY A 62 -8.09 -9.11 19.90
N VAL A 63 -8.85 -8.94 20.99
CA VAL A 63 -8.34 -9.00 22.38
C VAL A 63 -8.63 -10.32 23.10
N SER A 64 -9.45 -11.19 22.52
CA SER A 64 -9.78 -12.49 23.09
C SER A 64 -9.07 -13.62 22.36
N THR A 65 -8.74 -14.69 23.09
CA THR A 65 -8.12 -15.90 22.53
C THR A 65 -9.14 -16.97 22.15
N SER A 66 -10.44 -16.73 22.41
CA SER A 66 -11.49 -17.76 22.29
C SER A 66 -12.75 -17.32 21.56
N GLU A 67 -12.95 -16.02 21.36
CA GLU A 67 -14.10 -15.45 20.68
C GLU A 67 -13.69 -14.21 19.90
N TYR A 68 -14.48 -13.84 18.89
CA TYR A 68 -14.26 -12.60 18.15
C TYR A 68 -14.58 -11.40 19.05
N SER A 69 -13.53 -10.71 19.52
CA SER A 69 -13.63 -9.52 20.35
C SER A 69 -12.68 -8.44 19.81
N PRO A 70 -13.12 -7.62 18.84
CA PRO A 70 -12.23 -6.73 18.10
C PRO A 70 -11.77 -5.51 18.90
N ASN A 71 -12.57 -5.06 19.88
CA ASN A 71 -12.33 -3.83 20.65
C ASN A 71 -12.13 -2.59 19.73
N LEU A 72 -12.98 -2.44 18.71
CA LEU A 72 -12.80 -1.47 17.61
C LEU A 72 -12.60 -0.01 18.06
N GLU A 73 -13.34 0.44 19.08
CA GLU A 73 -13.24 1.81 19.61
C GLU A 73 -12.09 2.00 20.62
N GLY A 74 -11.39 0.91 20.94
CA GLY A 74 -10.22 0.93 21.79
C GLY A 74 -9.10 1.77 21.18
N SER A 75 -8.36 2.48 22.02
CA SER A 75 -7.09 3.07 21.61
C SER A 75 -6.09 1.96 21.27
N MET A 76 -5.08 2.32 20.48
CA MET A 76 -3.96 1.45 20.15
C MET A 76 -2.63 2.20 20.25
N ASN A 77 -1.62 1.52 20.76
CA ASN A 77 -0.24 2.01 20.68
C ASN A 77 0.51 1.34 19.51
N ARG A 78 1.73 1.81 19.26
CA ARG A 78 2.57 1.33 18.15
C ARG A 78 2.92 -0.15 18.25
N GLN A 79 3.20 -0.68 19.45
CA GLN A 79 3.54 -2.11 19.59
C GLN A 79 2.34 -3.03 19.37
N GLU A 80 1.13 -2.62 19.77
CA GLU A 80 -0.11 -3.33 19.44
C GLU A 80 -0.38 -3.29 17.93
N ALA A 81 -0.16 -2.13 17.29
CA ALA A 81 -0.26 -2.01 15.84
C ALA A 81 0.71 -2.94 15.11
N MET A 82 1.97 -3.05 15.55
CA MET A 82 2.95 -3.95 14.92
C MET A 82 2.51 -5.41 15.01
N LYS A 83 2.00 -5.85 16.17
CA LYS A 83 1.44 -7.21 16.29
C LYS A 83 0.33 -7.45 15.27
N MET A 84 -0.60 -6.50 15.13
CA MET A 84 -1.74 -6.64 14.20
C MET A 84 -1.28 -6.61 12.73
N ILE A 85 -0.43 -5.66 12.35
CA ILE A 85 0.06 -5.51 10.98
C ILE A 85 0.88 -6.74 10.55
N VAL A 86 1.82 -7.20 11.39
CA VAL A 86 2.63 -8.40 11.12
C VAL A 86 1.75 -9.62 10.90
N SER A 87 0.76 -9.83 11.77
CA SER A 87 -0.17 -10.96 11.64
C SER A 87 -1.03 -10.85 10.37
N ALA A 88 -1.52 -9.65 10.06
CA ALA A 88 -2.41 -9.43 8.93
C ALA A 88 -1.70 -9.50 7.57
N LEU A 89 -0.40 -9.20 7.53
CA LEU A 89 0.44 -9.41 6.37
C LEU A 89 0.93 -10.87 6.24
N GLY A 90 0.42 -11.78 7.08
CA GLY A 90 0.76 -13.20 7.03
C GLY A 90 2.18 -13.53 7.49
N TRP A 91 2.82 -12.62 8.20
CA TRP A 91 4.20 -12.78 8.64
C TRP A 91 4.27 -13.44 10.01
N GLU A 92 5.13 -14.45 10.12
CA GLU A 92 5.47 -15.04 11.41
C GLU A 92 6.33 -14.08 12.23
N PRO A 93 6.13 -14.01 13.57
CA PRO A 93 7.02 -13.25 14.44
C PRO A 93 8.48 -13.72 14.28
N ALA A 94 9.43 -12.80 14.42
CA ALA A 94 10.86 -13.10 14.38
C ALA A 94 11.41 -13.43 15.78
N ASP A 95 12.69 -13.75 15.88
CA ASP A 95 13.37 -13.93 17.17
C ASP A 95 13.37 -12.60 17.94
N GLU A 96 13.10 -12.63 19.25
CA GLU A 96 12.99 -11.40 20.06
C GLU A 96 14.31 -10.64 20.16
N GLU A 97 15.43 -11.32 19.97
CA GLU A 97 16.78 -10.76 19.97
C GLU A 97 17.07 -9.89 18.74
N ASP A 98 16.32 -10.05 17.65
CA ASP A 98 16.44 -9.23 16.45
C ASP A 98 15.74 -7.87 16.59
N ASN A 99 14.97 -7.66 17.65
CA ASN A 99 14.40 -6.35 17.97
C ASN A 99 15.51 -5.42 18.51
N PRO A 100 15.85 -4.32 17.81
CA PRO A 100 16.90 -3.42 18.26
C PRO A 100 16.45 -2.49 19.38
N PHE A 101 15.13 -2.33 19.58
CA PHE A 101 14.56 -1.27 20.40
C PHE A 101 14.48 -1.62 21.88
N VAL A 102 14.81 -0.65 22.74
CA VAL A 102 14.92 -0.88 24.19
C VAL A 102 13.63 -0.63 24.97
N ASP A 103 12.65 0.02 24.36
CA ASP A 103 11.39 0.46 24.96
C ASP A 103 10.19 -0.41 24.57
N VAL A 104 10.41 -1.59 23.97
CA VAL A 104 9.35 -2.52 23.54
C VAL A 104 9.08 -3.57 24.63
N ALA A 105 7.81 -3.80 24.95
CA ALA A 105 7.42 -4.83 25.92
C ALA A 105 7.78 -6.24 25.43
N ASP A 106 8.13 -7.15 26.35
CA ASP A 106 8.63 -8.49 26.01
C ASP A 106 7.71 -9.26 25.04
N TRP A 107 6.38 -9.21 25.25
CA TRP A 107 5.42 -9.88 24.38
C TRP A 107 5.39 -9.34 22.94
N ALA A 108 5.79 -8.08 22.74
CA ALA A 108 5.74 -7.39 21.46
C ALA A 108 7.06 -7.49 20.69
N LYS A 109 8.18 -7.80 21.36
CA LYS A 109 9.51 -7.87 20.74
C LYS A 109 9.55 -8.74 19.48
N PRO A 110 8.97 -9.96 19.44
CA PRO A 110 8.99 -10.79 18.23
C PRO A 110 8.31 -10.14 17.01
N TYR A 111 7.23 -9.40 17.26
CA TYR A 111 6.48 -8.71 16.21
C TYR A 111 7.21 -7.44 15.75
N VAL A 112 7.76 -6.66 16.69
CA VAL A 112 8.53 -5.46 16.35
C VAL A 112 9.85 -5.84 15.65
N ALA A 113 10.48 -6.95 16.04
CA ALA A 113 11.64 -7.53 15.35
C ALA A 113 11.31 -7.83 13.88
N ARG A 114 10.22 -8.57 13.63
CA ARG A 114 9.76 -8.83 12.25
C ARG A 114 9.52 -7.53 11.49
N ALA A 115 8.78 -6.61 12.08
CA ALA A 115 8.48 -5.31 11.47
C ALA A 115 9.74 -4.48 11.15
N TYR A 116 10.79 -4.59 11.98
CA TYR A 116 12.07 -3.96 11.75
C TYR A 116 12.85 -4.62 10.60
N MET A 117 12.89 -5.95 10.56
CA MET A 117 13.56 -6.71 9.49
C MET A 117 12.95 -6.45 8.11
N GLU A 118 11.61 -6.39 8.03
CA GLU A 118 10.89 -6.06 6.80
C GLU A 118 10.89 -4.54 6.49
N GLY A 119 11.56 -3.72 7.33
CA GLY A 119 11.73 -2.29 7.11
C GLY A 119 10.49 -1.44 7.34
N ILE A 120 9.38 -2.00 7.83
CA ILE A 120 8.14 -1.22 8.08
C ILE A 120 8.27 -0.36 9.36
N ALA A 121 9.04 -0.79 10.35
CA ALA A 121 9.26 -0.11 11.62
C ALA A 121 10.72 0.35 11.83
N LEU A 122 10.99 1.66 11.84
CA LEU A 122 12.36 2.21 11.93
C LEU A 122 12.70 2.92 13.26
N GLY A 123 11.75 3.00 14.18
CA GLY A 123 11.87 3.74 15.44
C GLY A 123 11.72 5.26 15.32
N THR A 124 11.67 5.95 16.45
CA THR A 124 11.47 7.41 16.56
C THR A 124 12.74 8.15 16.95
N VAL A 125 13.66 7.50 17.68
CA VAL A 125 14.98 8.03 18.01
C VAL A 125 16.03 6.95 17.73
N PRO A 126 16.48 6.81 16.47
CA PRO A 126 17.38 5.73 16.04
C PRO A 126 18.68 5.67 16.83
N GLU A 127 19.25 6.81 17.23
CA GLU A 127 20.51 6.88 17.97
C GLU A 127 20.42 6.31 19.40
N GLN A 128 19.19 6.17 19.91
CA GLN A 128 18.90 5.65 21.25
C GLN A 128 18.14 4.32 21.20
N ASN A 129 17.92 3.77 20.01
CA ASN A 129 17.10 2.58 19.80
C ASN A 129 15.71 2.69 20.46
N ILE A 130 15.03 3.84 20.28
CA ILE A 130 13.67 4.05 20.79
C ILE A 130 12.66 3.84 19.66
N PHE A 131 11.69 2.95 19.89
CA PHE A 131 10.58 2.68 18.99
C PHE A 131 9.41 3.65 19.17
N GLY A 132 9.20 4.16 20.39
CA GLY A 132 7.98 4.82 20.82
C GLY A 132 6.87 3.81 21.09
N ALA A 133 7.17 2.68 21.73
CA ALA A 133 6.27 1.52 21.74
C ALA A 133 4.87 1.81 22.30
N GLU A 134 4.79 2.65 23.34
CA GLU A 134 3.53 3.04 24.00
C GLU A 134 2.87 4.28 23.39
N ASP A 135 3.51 4.93 22.41
CA ASP A 135 2.94 6.11 21.78
C ASP A 135 1.72 5.74 20.92
N PRO A 136 0.70 6.63 20.84
CA PRO A 136 -0.42 6.43 19.93
C PRO A 136 0.05 6.44 18.47
N VAL A 137 -0.63 5.70 17.63
CA VAL A 137 -0.37 5.68 16.18
C VAL A 137 -1.12 6.83 15.51
N THR A 138 -0.41 7.65 14.74
CA THR A 138 -1.02 8.68 13.89
C THR A 138 -1.42 8.13 12.53
N LYS A 139 -2.33 8.82 11.82
CA LYS A 139 -2.72 8.47 10.45
C LYS A 139 -1.52 8.30 9.52
N ILE A 140 -0.60 9.26 9.52
CA ILE A 140 0.58 9.22 8.66
C ILE A 140 1.44 7.99 8.96
N GLN A 141 1.62 7.66 10.25
CA GLN A 141 2.39 6.48 10.63
C GLN A 141 1.72 5.18 10.18
N LEU A 142 0.40 5.04 10.39
CA LEU A 142 -0.35 3.85 9.98
C LEU A 142 -0.22 3.61 8.47
N LEU A 143 -0.48 4.64 7.66
CA LEU A 143 -0.34 4.56 6.20
C LEU A 143 1.12 4.25 5.79
N THR A 144 2.10 4.89 6.44
CA THR A 144 3.52 4.64 6.15
C THR A 144 3.91 3.19 6.39
N PHE A 145 3.43 2.55 7.46
CA PHE A 145 3.73 1.14 7.74
C PHE A 145 3.28 0.23 6.60
N TYR A 146 2.05 0.43 6.12
CA TYR A 146 1.51 -0.36 5.01
C TYR A 146 2.15 -0.02 3.67
N LEU A 147 2.43 1.25 3.38
CA LEU A 147 3.13 1.64 2.15
C LEU A 147 4.53 1.03 2.08
N ARG A 148 5.26 0.96 3.19
CA ARG A 148 6.55 0.24 3.23
C ARG A 148 6.36 -1.25 2.96
N ALA A 149 5.31 -1.87 3.52
CA ALA A 149 4.97 -3.26 3.22
C ALA A 149 4.59 -3.49 1.73
N LEU A 150 4.03 -2.47 1.08
CA LEU A 150 3.75 -2.44 -0.36
C LEU A 150 5.00 -2.19 -1.23
N GLY A 151 6.17 -1.98 -0.62
CA GLY A 151 7.45 -1.84 -1.31
C GLY A 151 7.92 -0.40 -1.52
N TYR A 152 7.14 0.60 -1.12
CA TYR A 152 7.54 2.00 -1.25
C TYR A 152 8.76 2.32 -0.37
N GLU A 153 9.72 3.06 -0.93
CA GLU A 153 10.87 3.55 -0.17
C GLU A 153 10.41 4.34 1.06
N SER A 154 11.10 4.14 2.18
CA SER A 154 10.70 4.62 3.50
C SER A 154 10.42 6.11 3.61
N THR A 155 11.31 6.96 3.08
CA THR A 155 11.16 8.41 3.12
C THR A 155 10.04 8.85 2.20
N TYR A 156 10.00 8.31 0.99
CA TYR A 156 8.96 8.57 0.02
C TYR A 156 7.56 8.20 0.53
N ALA A 157 7.43 7.01 1.15
CA ALA A 157 6.21 6.52 1.77
C ALA A 157 5.71 7.48 2.87
N TYR A 158 6.61 7.95 3.73
CA TYR A 158 6.26 8.88 4.81
C TYR A 158 5.85 10.26 4.28
N ASP A 159 6.66 10.86 3.42
CA ASP A 159 6.43 12.21 2.88
C ASP A 159 5.17 12.29 2.01
N ASN A 160 4.73 11.15 1.44
CA ASN A 160 3.58 11.07 0.55
C ASN A 160 2.43 10.22 1.10
N ALA A 161 2.42 9.89 2.38
CA ALA A 161 1.55 8.86 2.95
C ALA A 161 0.06 9.04 2.61
N GLU A 162 -0.47 10.26 2.70
CA GLU A 162 -1.88 10.51 2.35
C GLU A 162 -2.17 10.33 0.86
N ARG A 163 -1.29 10.87 -0.01
CA ARG A 163 -1.46 10.78 -1.47
C ARG A 163 -1.36 9.34 -1.94
N LEU A 164 -0.34 8.61 -1.46
CA LEU A 164 -0.15 7.21 -1.79
C LEU A 164 -1.28 6.36 -1.20
N GLY A 165 -1.73 6.67 0.02
CA GLY A 165 -2.87 6.01 0.64
C GLY A 165 -4.13 6.07 -0.21
N GLN A 166 -4.39 7.20 -0.85
CA GLN A 166 -5.52 7.38 -1.77
C GLN A 166 -5.31 6.66 -3.10
N ILE A 167 -4.12 6.77 -3.70
CA ILE A 167 -3.85 6.18 -5.03
C ILE A 167 -3.83 4.65 -4.98
N THR A 168 -3.32 4.09 -3.89
CA THR A 168 -3.27 2.63 -3.68
C THR A 168 -4.59 2.06 -3.13
N GLY A 169 -5.53 2.92 -2.73
CA GLY A 169 -6.80 2.52 -2.13
C GLY A 169 -6.72 2.13 -0.65
N ILE A 170 -5.53 2.04 -0.03
CA ILE A 170 -5.38 1.59 1.37
C ILE A 170 -6.01 2.54 2.41
N SER A 171 -6.51 3.70 1.99
CA SER A 171 -7.17 4.66 2.86
C SER A 171 -8.66 4.87 2.53
N ASP A 172 -9.24 4.06 1.63
CA ASP A 172 -10.61 4.21 1.15
C ASP A 172 -11.64 4.11 2.28
N ASN A 173 -11.35 3.28 3.29
CA ASN A 173 -12.23 3.06 4.44
C ASN A 173 -11.72 3.68 5.75
N LEU A 174 -10.56 4.34 5.75
CA LEU A 174 -10.02 4.99 6.94
C LEU A 174 -11.01 6.06 7.46
N SER A 175 -11.25 6.11 8.78
CA SER A 175 -12.08 7.18 9.31
C SER A 175 -11.36 8.52 9.12
N GLY A 176 -12.09 9.61 8.86
CA GLY A 176 -11.51 10.94 8.65
C GLY A 176 -10.68 11.49 9.83
N GLN A 177 -10.52 10.72 10.92
CA GLN A 177 -9.71 11.06 12.08
C GLN A 177 -8.22 11.12 11.71
N LYS A 178 -7.56 12.19 12.16
CA LYS A 178 -6.12 12.43 11.90
C LYS A 178 -5.25 12.03 13.09
N GLU A 179 -5.77 12.25 14.29
CA GLU A 179 -5.11 12.02 15.57
C GLU A 179 -5.93 11.07 16.43
N ASN A 180 -5.28 10.32 17.32
CA ASN A 180 -5.90 9.35 18.23
C ASN A 180 -6.68 8.24 17.52
N LEU A 181 -6.09 7.67 16.45
CA LEU A 181 -6.69 6.56 15.72
C LEU A 181 -7.15 5.44 16.65
N LYS A 182 -8.28 4.83 16.26
CA LYS A 182 -8.86 3.68 16.95
C LYS A 182 -8.53 2.41 16.20
N ARG A 183 -8.86 1.28 16.81
CA ARG A 183 -8.64 -0.03 16.17
C ARG A 183 -9.47 -0.22 14.91
N TYR A 184 -10.63 0.44 14.79
CA TYR A 184 -11.37 0.44 13.52
C TYR A 184 -10.57 1.06 12.37
N ASP A 185 -9.72 2.06 12.61
CA ASP A 185 -8.87 2.66 11.57
C ASP A 185 -7.80 1.68 11.09
N LEU A 186 -7.19 0.96 12.04
CA LEU A 186 -6.25 -0.10 11.69
C LEU A 186 -6.94 -1.20 10.91
N VAL A 187 -8.10 -1.67 11.36
CA VAL A 187 -8.89 -2.69 10.66
C VAL A 187 -9.22 -2.25 9.23
N ALA A 188 -9.65 -1.00 9.06
CA ALA A 188 -9.97 -0.44 7.75
C ALA A 188 -8.77 -0.46 6.81
N VAL A 189 -7.65 0.13 7.22
CA VAL A 189 -6.43 0.17 6.39
C VAL A 189 -5.89 -1.24 6.13
N THR A 190 -6.00 -2.14 7.10
CA THR A 190 -5.60 -3.55 6.94
C THR A 190 -6.44 -4.23 5.86
N TYR A 191 -7.76 -4.08 5.94
CA TYR A 191 -8.70 -4.63 4.96
C TYR A 191 -8.43 -4.07 3.57
N ASP A 192 -8.27 -2.76 3.44
CA ASP A 192 -8.00 -2.11 2.15
C ASP A 192 -6.64 -2.54 1.57
N THR A 193 -5.65 -2.74 2.44
CA THR A 193 -4.32 -3.23 2.00
C THR A 193 -4.38 -4.63 1.41
N LEU A 194 -5.29 -5.49 1.86
CA LEU A 194 -5.49 -6.81 1.25
C LEU A 194 -5.86 -6.72 -0.24
N LEU A 195 -6.55 -5.65 -0.63
CA LEU A 195 -7.00 -5.39 -2.00
C LEU A 195 -5.97 -4.60 -2.83
N ALA A 196 -4.93 -4.05 -2.20
CA ALA A 196 -3.87 -3.31 -2.87
C ALA A 196 -2.79 -4.24 -3.44
N THR A 197 -1.98 -3.73 -4.36
CA THR A 197 -0.81 -4.41 -4.92
C THR A 197 0.48 -3.76 -4.44
N LYS A 198 1.59 -4.52 -4.50
CA LYS A 198 2.94 -3.97 -4.28
C LYS A 198 3.39 -3.14 -5.50
N GLU A 199 4.27 -2.15 -5.30
CA GLU A 199 4.69 -1.19 -6.35
C GLU A 199 5.15 -1.86 -7.67
N ASP A 200 5.74 -3.05 -7.59
CA ASP A 200 6.30 -3.79 -8.72
C ASP A 200 5.53 -5.08 -9.08
N LYS A 201 4.33 -5.28 -8.53
CA LYS A 201 3.55 -6.51 -8.72
C LYS A 201 2.11 -6.20 -9.08
N ALA A 202 1.52 -7.08 -9.89
CA ALA A 202 0.10 -7.00 -10.24
C ALA A 202 -0.82 -7.86 -9.38
N LEU A 203 -0.28 -8.78 -8.55
CA LEU A 203 -1.07 -9.53 -7.57
C LEU A 203 -1.42 -8.64 -6.37
N THR A 204 -2.65 -8.76 -5.89
CA THR A 204 -3.08 -8.16 -4.65
C THR A 204 -2.47 -8.89 -3.46
N ILE A 205 -2.40 -8.24 -2.30
CA ILE A 205 -1.87 -8.86 -1.08
C ILE A 205 -2.67 -10.12 -0.71
N ILE A 206 -4.01 -10.11 -0.83
CA ILE A 206 -4.82 -11.29 -0.51
C ILE A 206 -4.55 -12.47 -1.44
N GLU A 207 -4.30 -12.22 -2.72
CA GLU A 207 -3.92 -13.27 -3.68
C GLU A 207 -2.53 -13.82 -3.36
N GLU A 208 -1.55 -12.98 -3.00
CA GLU A 208 -0.23 -13.44 -2.53
C GLU A 208 -0.38 -14.35 -1.30
N LEU A 209 -1.17 -13.94 -0.30
CA LEU A 209 -1.41 -14.72 0.92
C LEU A 209 -2.11 -16.06 0.63
N ALA A 210 -3.02 -16.11 -0.35
CA ALA A 210 -3.67 -17.33 -0.77
C ALA A 210 -2.70 -18.28 -1.48
N ILE A 211 -1.84 -17.76 -2.36
CA ILE A 211 -0.79 -18.53 -3.05
C ILE A 211 0.21 -19.12 -2.03
N ASP A 212 0.58 -18.35 -1.01
CA ASP A 212 1.48 -18.77 0.06
C ASP A 212 0.82 -19.73 1.08
N GLY A 213 -0.49 -19.96 0.96
CA GLY A 213 -1.26 -20.85 1.83
C GLY A 213 -1.50 -20.29 3.24
N VAL A 214 -1.28 -18.99 3.45
CA VAL A 214 -1.60 -18.29 4.70
C VAL A 214 -3.11 -18.09 4.82
N VAL A 215 -3.75 -17.78 3.69
CA VAL A 215 -5.20 -17.62 3.59
C VAL A 215 -5.79 -18.74 2.74
N ASP A 216 -6.95 -19.24 3.15
CA ASP A 216 -7.74 -20.14 2.32
C ASP A 216 -8.37 -19.38 1.14
N GLU A 217 -8.01 -19.75 -0.08
CA GLU A 217 -8.43 -19.06 -1.31
C GLU A 217 -9.95 -19.09 -1.49
N GLU A 218 -10.61 -20.19 -1.15
CA GLU A 218 -12.07 -20.33 -1.30
C GLU A 218 -12.81 -19.39 -0.33
N ASN A 219 -12.35 -19.28 0.91
CA ASN A 219 -12.87 -18.30 1.86
C ASN A 219 -12.67 -16.86 1.35
N ALA A 220 -11.48 -16.53 0.82
CA ALA A 220 -11.21 -15.20 0.27
C ALA A 220 -12.11 -14.85 -0.93
N LYS A 221 -12.44 -15.85 -1.77
CA LYS A 221 -13.44 -15.72 -2.84
C LYS A 221 -14.85 -15.55 -2.30
N GLU A 222 -15.26 -16.32 -1.29
CA GLU A 222 -16.58 -16.20 -0.65
C GLU A 222 -16.80 -14.82 -0.03
N PHE A 223 -15.75 -14.23 0.56
CA PHE A 223 -15.76 -12.85 1.07
C PHE A 223 -15.65 -11.78 -0.02
N GLY A 224 -15.46 -12.17 -1.28
CA GLY A 224 -15.36 -11.24 -2.42
C GLY A 224 -14.04 -10.47 -2.49
N LEU A 225 -12.99 -10.95 -1.83
CA LEU A 225 -11.65 -10.34 -1.88
C LEU A 225 -10.83 -10.82 -3.07
N ILE A 226 -11.10 -12.03 -3.57
CA ILE A 226 -10.51 -12.59 -4.78
C ILE A 226 -11.62 -12.83 -5.80
N GLN A 227 -11.38 -12.41 -7.04
CA GLN A 227 -12.29 -12.64 -8.16
C GLN A 227 -11.93 -13.93 -8.90
N GLU A 228 -12.88 -14.48 -9.66
CA GLU A 228 -12.60 -15.56 -10.61
C GLU A 228 -12.14 -14.98 -11.95
N TYR A 229 -11.07 -15.55 -12.51
CA TYR A 229 -10.46 -15.14 -13.77
C TYR A 229 -10.59 -16.24 -14.83
N LYS A 230 -10.77 -15.86 -16.10
CA LYS A 230 -10.76 -16.83 -17.22
C LYS A 230 -9.47 -17.67 -17.26
N TYR A 231 -8.32 -17.04 -17.01
CA TYR A 231 -7.00 -17.67 -17.00
C TYR A 231 -6.40 -17.68 -15.59
N GLU A 232 -6.99 -18.47 -14.68
CA GLU A 232 -6.53 -18.61 -13.27
C GLU A 232 -5.06 -18.99 -13.13
N ASP A 233 -4.60 -20.00 -13.88
CA ASP A 233 -3.20 -20.44 -13.83
C ASP A 233 -2.26 -19.31 -14.25
N GLN A 234 -2.65 -18.51 -15.24
CA GLN A 234 -1.90 -17.34 -15.70
C GLN A 234 -1.86 -16.23 -14.64
N ARG A 235 -2.98 -15.97 -13.95
CA ARG A 235 -3.03 -14.99 -12.86
C ARG A 235 -2.03 -15.32 -11.75
N LYS A 236 -1.90 -16.62 -11.42
CA LYS A 236 -1.04 -17.11 -10.33
C LYS A 236 0.42 -17.26 -10.75
N ASN A 237 0.66 -17.82 -11.93
CA ASN A 237 1.97 -18.30 -12.36
C ASN A 237 2.62 -17.46 -13.48
N GLY A 238 1.88 -16.49 -14.05
CA GLY A 238 2.35 -15.65 -15.14
C GLY A 238 2.09 -16.24 -16.54
N PRO A 239 2.82 -15.79 -17.58
CA PRO A 239 2.62 -16.25 -18.94
C PRO A 239 2.77 -17.77 -19.09
N HIS A 240 1.93 -18.37 -19.93
CA HIS A 240 2.07 -19.78 -20.30
C HIS A 240 3.26 -19.99 -21.24
N GLU A 241 3.85 -21.19 -21.19
CA GLU A 241 4.89 -21.56 -22.15
C GLU A 241 4.29 -21.97 -23.50
N GLY A 242 4.74 -21.31 -24.56
CA GLY A 242 4.43 -21.62 -25.95
C GLY A 242 5.50 -22.51 -26.56
N THR A 243 5.09 -23.68 -27.03
CA THR A 243 5.93 -24.71 -27.63
C THR A 243 5.33 -25.15 -28.98
N ASN A 244 6.12 -25.83 -29.80
CA ASN A 244 5.63 -26.39 -31.07
C ASN A 244 4.39 -27.31 -30.89
N GLU A 245 4.14 -27.85 -29.70
CA GLU A 245 3.05 -28.79 -29.43
C GLU A 245 1.74 -28.09 -29.06
N ASN A 246 1.81 -26.96 -28.35
CA ASN A 246 0.63 -26.29 -27.76
C ASN A 246 0.30 -24.93 -28.38
N PHE A 247 1.21 -24.33 -29.16
CA PHE A 247 1.03 -22.95 -29.64
C PHE A 247 -0.19 -22.81 -30.55
N GLN A 248 -0.44 -23.80 -31.40
CA GLN A 248 -1.63 -23.80 -32.26
C GLN A 248 -2.93 -23.89 -31.45
N GLU A 249 -2.95 -24.65 -30.35
CA GLU A 249 -4.10 -24.73 -29.46
C GLU A 249 -4.42 -23.36 -28.85
N TYR A 250 -3.40 -22.59 -28.45
CA TYR A 250 -3.59 -21.23 -27.94
C TYR A 250 -4.12 -20.23 -29.00
N LEU A 251 -3.79 -20.42 -30.27
CA LEU A 251 -4.31 -19.61 -31.39
C LEU A 251 -5.74 -20.01 -31.79
N ASP A 252 -6.11 -21.26 -31.56
CA ASP A 252 -7.43 -21.79 -31.88
C ASP A 252 -8.45 -21.52 -30.75
N GLU A 253 -7.98 -21.17 -29.55
CA GLU A 253 -8.82 -20.79 -28.42
C GLU A 253 -9.55 -19.46 -28.67
N GLU A 254 -10.79 -19.38 -28.18
CA GLU A 254 -11.60 -18.17 -28.30
C GLU A 254 -11.00 -17.02 -27.45
N GLY A 255 -10.54 -15.98 -28.14
CA GLY A 255 -10.06 -14.74 -27.52
C GLY A 255 -8.80 -14.21 -28.20
N LYS A 256 -8.12 -13.29 -27.52
CA LYS A 256 -6.84 -12.74 -27.97
C LYS A 256 -5.68 -13.55 -27.38
N LEU A 257 -4.59 -13.61 -28.13
CA LEU A 257 -3.32 -14.21 -27.70
C LEU A 257 -2.18 -13.19 -27.77
N LEU A 258 -1.63 -12.83 -26.62
CA LEU A 258 -0.45 -11.98 -26.50
C LEU A 258 0.79 -12.87 -26.33
N VAL A 259 1.79 -12.71 -27.21
CA VAL A 259 2.98 -13.58 -27.26
C VAL A 259 4.26 -12.77 -27.18
N LEU A 260 5.14 -13.13 -26.25
CA LEU A 260 6.53 -12.67 -26.18
C LEU A 260 7.46 -13.74 -26.74
N PHE A 261 8.09 -13.45 -27.87
CA PHE A 261 9.23 -14.20 -28.36
C PHE A 261 10.52 -13.61 -27.78
N TYR A 262 11.30 -14.40 -27.04
CA TYR A 262 12.48 -13.91 -26.33
C TYR A 262 13.74 -14.74 -26.63
N SER A 263 14.90 -14.16 -26.35
CA SER A 263 16.19 -14.86 -26.38
C SER A 263 16.99 -14.57 -25.11
N THR A 264 18.11 -15.25 -24.89
CA THR A 264 19.00 -14.94 -23.75
C THR A 264 19.79 -13.64 -23.99
N ASN A 265 19.13 -12.49 -23.82
CA ASN A 265 19.71 -11.14 -23.91
C ASN A 265 19.11 -10.20 -22.86
N GLU A 266 19.78 -9.07 -22.59
CA GLU A 266 19.39 -8.11 -21.54
C GLU A 266 17.98 -7.54 -21.77
N ASP A 267 17.68 -7.06 -22.97
CA ASP A 267 16.37 -6.52 -23.35
C ASP A 267 15.21 -7.52 -23.14
N SER A 268 15.46 -8.81 -23.35
CA SER A 268 14.49 -9.88 -23.15
C SER A 268 14.24 -10.15 -21.67
N GLU A 269 15.29 -10.10 -20.83
CA GLU A 269 15.14 -10.24 -19.38
C GLU A 269 14.38 -9.04 -18.79
N GLU A 270 14.63 -7.83 -19.27
CA GLU A 270 13.86 -6.64 -18.89
C GLU A 270 12.38 -6.79 -19.28
N MET A 271 12.11 -7.21 -20.52
CA MET A 271 10.74 -7.38 -21.01
C MET A 271 9.96 -8.48 -20.28
N LYS A 272 10.61 -9.55 -19.82
CA LYS A 272 9.94 -10.62 -19.06
C LYS A 272 9.26 -10.11 -17.80
N LYS A 273 9.83 -9.11 -17.11
CA LYS A 273 9.20 -8.51 -15.91
C LYS A 273 7.86 -7.85 -16.27
N ALA A 274 7.85 -6.99 -17.29
CA ALA A 274 6.63 -6.34 -17.75
C ALA A 274 5.59 -7.36 -18.26
N PHE A 275 6.04 -8.42 -18.92
CA PHE A 275 5.16 -9.49 -19.41
C PHE A 275 4.54 -10.33 -18.29
N LEU A 276 5.27 -10.52 -17.18
CA LEU A 276 4.74 -11.18 -15.99
C LEU A 276 3.54 -10.42 -15.44
N ASN A 277 3.69 -9.11 -15.21
CA ASN A 277 2.59 -8.26 -14.72
C ASN A 277 1.45 -8.16 -15.74
N ALA A 278 1.76 -8.07 -17.03
CA ALA A 278 0.74 -8.05 -18.07
C ALA A 278 -0.10 -9.34 -18.09
N ALA A 279 0.52 -10.52 -17.95
CA ALA A 279 -0.21 -11.80 -17.86
C ALA A 279 -1.18 -11.82 -16.69
N VAL A 280 -0.72 -11.30 -15.57
CA VAL A 280 -1.49 -11.20 -14.33
C VAL A 280 -2.68 -10.25 -14.50
N MET A 281 -2.49 -9.06 -15.09
CA MET A 281 -3.57 -8.08 -15.32
C MET A 281 -4.56 -8.49 -16.42
N LEU A 282 -4.12 -9.27 -17.40
CA LEU A 282 -4.92 -9.69 -18.55
C LEU A 282 -5.66 -11.02 -18.33
N ALA A 283 -5.55 -11.62 -17.14
CA ALA A 283 -6.06 -12.96 -16.85
C ALA A 283 -7.58 -13.14 -17.08
N ASP A 284 -8.37 -12.07 -17.10
CA ASP A 284 -9.80 -12.16 -17.40
C ASP A 284 -10.11 -12.18 -18.92
N SER A 285 -9.21 -11.64 -19.75
CA SER A 285 -9.54 -11.32 -21.15
C SER A 285 -8.63 -11.96 -22.19
N THR A 286 -7.33 -12.06 -21.91
CA THR A 286 -6.31 -12.38 -22.92
C THR A 286 -5.33 -13.43 -22.40
N ARG A 287 -5.12 -14.47 -23.22
CA ARG A 287 -4.09 -15.45 -22.94
C ARG A 287 -2.73 -14.83 -23.24
N VAL A 288 -1.78 -14.97 -22.33
CA VAL A 288 -0.43 -14.44 -22.43
C VAL A 288 0.57 -15.58 -22.42
N VAL A 289 1.45 -15.58 -23.42
CA VAL A 289 2.39 -16.67 -23.71
C VAL A 289 3.79 -16.11 -23.91
N TRP A 290 4.80 -16.84 -23.46
CA TRP A 290 6.19 -16.62 -23.86
C TRP A 290 6.73 -17.78 -24.70
N VAL A 291 7.68 -17.50 -25.59
CA VAL A 291 8.30 -18.50 -26.48
C VAL A 291 9.81 -18.28 -26.45
N ASP A 292 10.55 -19.28 -25.96
CA ASP A 292 12.02 -19.28 -26.01
C ASP A 292 12.49 -19.55 -27.44
N SER A 293 13.15 -18.56 -28.04
CA SER A 293 13.68 -18.67 -29.41
C SER A 293 14.69 -19.78 -29.63
N LYS A 294 15.43 -20.18 -28.59
CA LYS A 294 16.44 -21.23 -28.67
C LYS A 294 15.82 -22.62 -28.57
N GLU A 295 14.75 -22.76 -27.80
CA GLU A 295 14.09 -24.05 -27.61
C GLU A 295 13.04 -24.32 -28.70
N GLN A 296 12.45 -23.26 -29.27
CA GLN A 296 11.34 -23.35 -30.22
C GLN A 296 11.71 -22.80 -31.61
N GLU A 297 12.87 -23.16 -32.15
CA GLU A 297 13.38 -22.67 -33.45
C GLU A 297 12.38 -22.83 -34.60
N ALA A 298 11.58 -23.90 -34.61
CA ALA A 298 10.57 -24.14 -35.64
C ALA A 298 9.41 -23.12 -35.58
N LEU A 299 8.91 -22.76 -34.39
CA LEU A 299 7.95 -21.67 -34.23
C LEU A 299 8.54 -20.33 -34.68
N ILE A 300 9.81 -20.06 -34.35
CA ILE A 300 10.48 -18.83 -34.77
C ILE A 300 10.51 -18.70 -36.30
N GLU A 301 10.83 -19.78 -36.99
CA GLU A 301 10.82 -19.83 -38.46
C GLU A 301 9.40 -19.71 -39.03
N GLU A 302 8.44 -20.47 -38.52
CA GLU A 302 7.05 -20.49 -38.99
C GLU A 302 6.40 -19.09 -38.93
N TYR A 303 6.59 -18.38 -37.82
CA TYR A 303 6.01 -17.05 -37.59
C TYR A 303 6.93 -15.90 -38.03
N ASN A 304 8.03 -16.20 -38.72
CA ASN A 304 8.98 -15.24 -39.29
C ASN A 304 9.51 -14.22 -38.25
N ILE A 305 9.87 -14.70 -37.06
CA ILE A 305 10.42 -13.86 -35.99
C ILE A 305 11.94 -13.71 -36.19
N SER A 306 12.41 -12.48 -36.33
CA SER A 306 13.83 -12.20 -36.64
C SER A 306 14.54 -11.26 -35.65
N THR A 307 13.81 -10.75 -34.66
CA THR A 307 14.32 -9.82 -33.63
C THR A 307 13.83 -10.26 -32.26
N PHE A 308 14.65 -10.06 -31.22
CA PHE A 308 14.32 -10.45 -29.85
C PHE A 308 14.68 -9.33 -28.86
N PRO A 309 13.78 -8.98 -27.93
CA PRO A 309 12.43 -9.52 -27.79
C PRO A 309 11.49 -9.07 -28.93
N SER A 310 10.45 -9.84 -29.21
CA SER A 310 9.37 -9.48 -30.14
C SER A 310 8.02 -9.83 -29.54
N VAL A 311 7.13 -8.83 -29.49
CA VAL A 311 5.77 -9.02 -28.95
C VAL A 311 4.76 -9.02 -30.09
N LYS A 312 3.92 -10.05 -30.11
CA LYS A 312 2.81 -10.22 -31.06
C LYS A 312 1.49 -10.28 -30.30
N LEU A 313 0.44 -9.64 -30.84
CA LEU A 313 -0.93 -9.87 -30.43
C LEU A 313 -1.68 -10.44 -31.62
N TYR A 314 -2.28 -11.60 -31.41
CA TYR A 314 -3.19 -12.24 -32.35
C TYR A 314 -4.61 -11.93 -31.90
N ASP A 315 -5.41 -11.38 -32.82
CA ASP A 315 -6.84 -11.19 -32.62
C ASP A 315 -7.63 -12.48 -32.83
N GLU A 316 -8.95 -12.44 -32.65
CA GLU A 316 -9.86 -13.59 -32.81
C GLU A 316 -9.87 -14.16 -34.25
N GLU A 317 -9.38 -13.41 -35.23
CA GLU A 317 -9.24 -13.86 -36.63
C GLU A 317 -7.80 -14.33 -36.93
N ASN A 318 -6.96 -14.49 -35.90
CA ASN A 318 -5.55 -14.84 -35.97
C ASN A 318 -4.70 -13.85 -36.77
N LYS A 319 -5.13 -12.59 -36.86
CA LYS A 319 -4.30 -11.53 -37.43
C LYS A 319 -3.37 -11.00 -36.36
N SER A 320 -2.07 -11.01 -36.67
CA SER A 320 -1.04 -10.52 -35.76
C SER A 320 -0.77 -9.03 -35.95
N SER A 321 -0.65 -8.29 -34.86
CA SER A 321 -0.01 -6.97 -34.80
C SER A 321 1.27 -7.04 -33.95
N THR A 322 2.19 -6.09 -34.12
CA THR A 322 3.51 -6.10 -33.43
C THR A 322 3.67 -4.81 -32.65
N LEU A 323 3.98 -4.93 -31.36
CA LEU A 323 4.32 -3.80 -30.51
C LEU A 323 5.74 -3.28 -30.82
N PRO A 324 6.00 -1.96 -30.69
CA PRO A 324 7.35 -1.41 -30.70
C PRO A 324 8.21 -1.95 -29.53
N PRO A 325 9.55 -1.80 -29.57
CA PRO A 325 10.46 -2.47 -28.64
C PRO A 325 10.37 -1.92 -27.20
N ILE A 326 10.33 -2.85 -26.23
CA ILE A 326 10.41 -2.65 -24.77
C ILE A 326 9.34 -1.71 -24.16
N PRO A 327 8.03 -1.97 -24.35
CA PRO A 327 6.97 -1.34 -23.57
C PRO A 327 7.01 -1.74 -22.09
N ASP A 328 6.65 -0.81 -21.22
CA ASP A 328 6.20 -1.10 -19.86
C ASP A 328 4.86 -1.84 -19.85
N GLU A 329 4.49 -2.38 -18.68
CA GLU A 329 3.26 -3.15 -18.47
C GLU A 329 1.98 -2.37 -18.86
N ASP A 330 1.90 -1.10 -18.49
CA ASP A 330 0.78 -0.21 -18.85
C ASP A 330 0.64 -0.07 -20.36
N THR A 331 1.75 0.09 -21.09
CA THR A 331 1.74 0.18 -22.55
C THR A 331 1.25 -1.12 -23.18
N ILE A 332 1.63 -2.28 -22.63
CA ILE A 332 1.17 -3.59 -23.10
C ILE A 332 -0.34 -3.72 -22.88
N VAL A 333 -0.82 -3.50 -21.66
CA VAL A 333 -2.24 -3.64 -21.30
C VAL A 333 -3.11 -2.69 -22.13
N ASN A 334 -2.72 -1.42 -22.24
CA ASN A 334 -3.45 -0.44 -23.04
C ASN A 334 -3.51 -0.83 -24.51
N TRP A 335 -2.43 -1.40 -25.08
CA TRP A 335 -2.44 -1.81 -26.46
C TRP A 335 -3.38 -2.99 -26.73
N VAL A 336 -3.38 -4.00 -25.85
CA VAL A 336 -4.29 -5.15 -25.93
C VAL A 336 -5.75 -4.73 -25.81
N ASN A 337 -6.06 -3.79 -24.93
CA ASN A 337 -7.43 -3.30 -24.76
C ASN A 337 -7.94 -2.49 -25.98
N ASN A 338 -7.03 -1.91 -26.78
CA ASN A 338 -7.38 -1.05 -27.91
C ASN A 338 -7.33 -1.74 -29.29
N ASN A 339 -6.87 -2.99 -29.38
CA ASN A 339 -6.79 -3.76 -30.63
C ASN A 339 -7.42 -5.13 -30.40
#